data_AF-A0A6L5YF04-F1
#
_entry.id   AF-A0A6L5YF04-F1
#
_cell.length_a   1.000
_cell.length_b   1.000
_cell.length_c   1.000
_cell.angle_alpha   90.00
_cell.angle_beta   90.00
_cell.angle_gamma   90.00
#
_symmetry.space_group_name_H-M   'P 1'
#
loop_
_entity.id
_entity.type
_entity.pdbx_description
1 polymer ?
#
loop_
_entity_poly.entity_id
_entity_poly.type
_entity_poly.pdbx_seq_one_letter_code
_entity_poly.pdbx_strand_id
1 'polypeptide(L)'
;MDAKMEALLEEYQDNFYLEELSQEELICELLSYDMFWLSSEDSPDYLRIDEDVDMPVLVSGLLFNRNELPARLRGYLDLTVKNWEEYRRRSVFFERFLMTRGGNFSWDAYRKEAEEAVGRAIPKSHWWFWPTPEEQCRKA
;
A
#
# COMPACT_ATOMS: atom_id res chain seq x y z
N MET A 1 7.25 8.26 -14.17
CA MET A 1 7.33 7.17 -13.19
C MET A 1 8.64 6.44 -13.44
N ASP A 2 9.21 5.78 -12.44
CA ASP A 2 10.49 5.10 -12.61
C ASP A 2 10.33 3.62 -12.98
N ALA A 3 11.37 3.05 -13.61
CA ALA A 3 11.36 1.69 -14.16
C ALA A 3 11.06 0.58 -13.14
N LYS A 4 11.31 0.80 -11.85
CA LYS A 4 11.03 -0.19 -10.80
C LYS A 4 9.58 -0.15 -10.36
N MET A 5 9.01 1.04 -10.24
CA MET A 5 7.57 1.22 -10.06
C MET A 5 6.78 0.70 -11.27
N GLU A 6 7.28 0.90 -12.49
CA GLU A 6 6.69 0.32 -13.71
C GLU A 6 6.73 -1.21 -13.67
N ALA A 7 7.88 -1.82 -13.33
CA ALA A 7 8.00 -3.28 -13.21
C ALA A 7 7.09 -3.87 -12.11
N LEU A 8 6.91 -3.17 -10.98
CA LEU A 8 5.99 -3.60 -9.93
C LEU A 8 4.53 -3.57 -10.41
N LEU A 9 4.16 -2.55 -11.19
CA LEU A 9 2.83 -2.48 -11.79
C LEU A 9 2.63 -3.57 -12.84
N GLU A 10 3.65 -3.89 -13.65
CA GLU A 10 3.61 -5.00 -14.59
C GLU A 10 3.41 -6.35 -13.87
N GLU A 11 4.10 -6.58 -12.75
CA GLU A 11 3.89 -7.79 -11.93
C GLU A 11 2.45 -7.90 -11.42
N TYR A 12 1.86 -6.81 -10.92
CA TYR A 12 0.45 -6.82 -10.54
C TYR A 12 -0.46 -7.03 -11.74
N GLN A 13 -0.15 -6.39 -12.87
CA GLN A 13 -0.95 -6.55 -14.08
C GLN A 13 -1.01 -8.02 -14.54
N ASP A 14 0.12 -8.72 -14.49
CA ASP A 14 0.23 -10.14 -14.80
C ASP A 14 -0.48 -11.02 -13.75
N ASN A 15 -0.31 -10.72 -12.46
CA ASN A 15 -0.91 -11.51 -11.37
C ASN A 15 -2.45 -11.46 -11.38
N PHE A 16 -3.04 -10.35 -11.83
CA PHE A 16 -4.50 -10.16 -11.85
C PHE A 16 -5.14 -10.34 -13.23
N TYR A 17 -4.38 -10.73 -14.26
CA TYR A 17 -4.88 -10.85 -15.64
C TYR A 17 -5.54 -9.55 -16.12
N LEU A 18 -4.86 -8.42 -15.88
CA LEU A 18 -5.32 -7.07 -16.22
C LEU A 18 -4.53 -6.48 -17.39
N GLU A 19 -3.99 -7.31 -18.29
CA GLU A 19 -3.08 -6.91 -19.36
C GLU A 19 -3.69 -5.92 -20.36
N GLU A 20 -5.02 -5.81 -20.39
CA GLU A 20 -5.75 -4.86 -21.23
C GLU A 20 -5.80 -3.44 -20.66
N LEU A 21 -5.51 -3.24 -19.37
CA LEU A 21 -5.54 -1.93 -18.73
C LEU A 21 -4.29 -1.12 -19.07
N SER A 22 -4.47 0.17 -19.35
CA SER A 22 -3.34 1.10 -19.29
C SER A 22 -2.80 1.22 -17.86
N GLN A 23 -1.56 1.68 -17.69
CA GLN A 23 -1.01 1.91 -16.34
C GLN A 23 -1.89 2.85 -15.49
N GLU A 24 -2.49 3.89 -16.08
CA GLU A 24 -3.38 4.79 -15.35
C GLU A 24 -4.65 4.05 -14.87
N GLU A 25 -5.23 3.20 -15.70
CA GLU A 25 -6.39 2.39 -15.35
C GLU A 25 -6.06 1.33 -14.31
N LEU A 26 -4.92 0.65 -14.45
CA LEU A 26 -4.42 -0.31 -13.47
C LEU A 26 -4.23 0.34 -12.10
N ILE A 27 -3.57 1.50 -12.02
CA ILE A 27 -3.40 2.23 -10.76
C ILE A 27 -4.76 2.63 -10.18
N CYS A 28 -5.71 3.09 -11.01
CA CYS A 28 -7.06 3.39 -10.55
C CYS A 28 -7.76 2.16 -9.98
N GLU A 29 -7.66 1.02 -10.66
CA GLU A 29 -8.29 -0.25 -10.27
C GLU A 29 -7.72 -0.74 -8.93
N LEU A 30 -6.39 -0.81 -8.81
CA LEU A 30 -5.69 -1.24 -7.59
C LEU A 30 -6.04 -0.34 -6.38
N LEU A 31 -6.01 0.99 -6.57
CA LEU A 31 -6.38 1.93 -5.51
C LEU A 31 -7.88 1.85 -5.15
N SER A 32 -8.74 1.54 -6.11
CA SER A 32 -10.20 1.43 -5.88
C SER A 32 -10.55 0.13 -5.15
N TYR A 33 -9.88 -0.97 -5.48
CA TYR A 33 -10.00 -2.25 -4.80
C TYR A 33 -9.67 -2.10 -3.31
N ASP A 34 -8.55 -1.47 -3.02
CA ASP A 34 -8.11 -1.19 -1.65
C ASP A 34 -9.11 -0.31 -0.87
N MET A 35 -9.62 0.76 -1.48
CA MET A 35 -10.65 1.61 -0.88
C MET A 35 -11.96 0.86 -0.58
N PHE A 36 -12.37 -0.07 -1.45
CA PHE A 36 -13.56 -0.89 -1.22
C PHE A 36 -13.42 -1.72 0.05
N TRP A 37 -12.27 -2.35 0.27
CA TRP A 37 -12.03 -3.18 1.45
C TRP A 37 -11.87 -2.37 2.75
N LEU A 38 -11.26 -1.19 2.69
CA LEU A 38 -11.11 -0.31 3.84
C LEU A 38 -12.43 0.30 4.33
N SER A 39 -13.36 0.56 3.41
CA SER A 39 -14.65 1.19 3.71
C SER A 39 -15.76 0.21 4.09
N SER A 40 -15.59 -1.08 3.81
CA SER A 40 -16.55 -2.11 4.18
C SER A 40 -16.38 -2.52 5.65
N GLU A 41 -17.32 -2.15 6.51
CA GLU A 41 -17.34 -2.62 7.91
C GLU A 41 -17.62 -4.13 8.01
N ASP A 42 -18.31 -4.70 7.02
CA ASP A 42 -18.76 -6.10 6.96
C ASP A 42 -17.78 -7.04 6.22
N SER A 43 -16.75 -6.52 5.54
CA SER A 43 -15.78 -7.37 4.85
C SER A 43 -14.83 -8.05 5.83
N PRO A 44 -14.58 -9.37 5.71
CA PRO A 44 -13.63 -10.08 6.55
C PRO A 44 -12.24 -9.44 6.50
N ASP A 45 -11.63 -9.32 7.67
CA ASP A 45 -10.42 -8.52 7.88
C ASP A 45 -9.20 -9.01 7.10
N TYR A 46 -9.15 -10.30 6.78
CA TYR A 46 -8.12 -10.93 5.97
C TYR A 46 -8.23 -10.62 4.47
N LEU A 47 -9.33 -10.03 4.00
CA LEU A 47 -9.48 -9.55 2.62
C LEU A 47 -9.07 -8.08 2.46
N ARG A 48 -8.71 -7.40 3.56
CA ARG A 48 -8.37 -5.95 3.57
C ARG A 48 -6.88 -5.67 3.41
N ILE A 49 -6.04 -6.70 3.52
CA ILE A 49 -4.63 -6.67 3.18
C ILE A 49 -4.45 -7.86 2.26
N ASP A 50 -4.62 -7.60 0.97
CA ASP A 50 -4.38 -8.59 -0.06
C ASP A 50 -2.89 -8.96 -0.05
N GLU A 51 -2.56 -10.25 -0.02
CA GLU A 51 -1.16 -10.70 -0.12
C GLU A 51 -0.62 -10.50 -1.53
N ASP A 52 -1.52 -10.44 -2.53
CA ASP A 52 -1.16 -10.34 -3.94
C ASP A 52 -0.86 -8.89 -4.36
N VAL A 53 -1.34 -7.88 -3.60
CA VAL A 53 -0.95 -6.47 -3.75
C VAL A 53 -0.52 -5.87 -2.42
N ASP A 54 0.76 -5.51 -2.32
CA ASP A 54 1.27 -4.77 -1.18
C ASP A 54 0.90 -3.28 -1.27
N MET A 55 -0.39 -3.00 -1.00
CA MET A 55 -0.97 -1.65 -1.12
C MET A 55 -0.18 -0.58 -0.36
N PRO A 56 0.32 -0.80 0.87
CA PRO A 56 1.16 0.18 1.54
C PRO A 56 2.46 0.52 0.78
N VAL A 57 3.09 -0.47 0.12
CA VAL A 57 4.28 -0.25 -0.74
C VAL A 57 3.90 0.50 -2.01
N LEU A 58 2.84 0.06 -2.70
CA LEU A 58 2.33 0.70 -3.91
C LEU A 58 1.99 2.17 -3.65
N VAL A 59 1.20 2.47 -2.61
CA VAL A 59 0.82 3.85 -2.24
C VAL A 59 2.05 4.69 -1.90
N SER A 60 3.05 4.11 -1.20
CA SER A 60 4.29 4.83 -0.87
C SER A 60 5.13 5.15 -2.12
N GLY A 61 5.23 4.20 -3.06
CA GLY A 61 5.88 4.40 -4.35
C GLY A 61 5.19 5.47 -5.21
N LEU A 62 3.86 5.45 -5.24
CA LEU A 62 3.06 6.45 -5.94
C LEU A 62 3.17 7.85 -5.31
N LEU A 63 3.18 7.95 -3.97
CA LEU A 63 3.39 9.21 -3.26
C LEU A 63 4.76 9.82 -3.55
N PHE A 64 5.79 8.98 -3.64
CA PHE A 64 7.12 9.41 -4.03
C PHE A 64 7.13 9.99 -5.45
N ASN A 65 6.46 9.32 -6.39
CA ASN A 65 6.31 9.74 -7.78
C ASN A 65 5.17 10.75 -8.02
N ARG A 66 4.55 11.31 -6.96
CA ARG A 66 3.29 12.08 -7.04
C ARG A 66 3.35 13.22 -8.05
N ASN A 67 4.49 13.90 -8.20
CA ASN A 67 4.62 15.03 -9.12
C ASN A 67 4.57 14.61 -10.59
N GLU A 68 4.86 13.36 -10.90
CA GLU A 68 4.87 12.78 -12.24
C GLU A 68 3.51 12.15 -12.59
N LEU A 69 2.61 12.00 -11.62
CA LEU A 69 1.29 11.40 -11.82
C LEU A 69 0.30 12.38 -12.47
N PRO A 70 -0.57 11.92 -13.38
CA PRO A 70 -1.72 12.67 -13.86
C PRO A 70 -2.59 13.20 -12.71
N ALA A 71 -3.24 14.34 -12.94
CA ALA A 71 -4.06 15.00 -11.91
C ALA A 71 -5.17 14.09 -11.34
N ARG A 72 -5.75 13.23 -12.20
CA ARG A 72 -6.75 12.25 -11.80
C ARG A 72 -6.19 11.25 -10.78
N LEU A 73 -5.04 10.64 -11.08
CA LEU A 73 -4.38 9.69 -10.19
C LEU A 73 -3.98 10.31 -8.86
N ARG A 74 -3.51 11.57 -8.87
CA ARG A 74 -3.22 12.28 -7.62
C ARG A 74 -4.45 12.41 -6.72
N GLY A 75 -5.62 12.68 -7.30
CA GLY A 75 -6.87 12.75 -6.55
C GLY A 75 -7.27 11.42 -5.90
N TYR A 76 -7.14 10.31 -6.64
CA TYR A 76 -7.36 8.97 -6.09
C TYR A 76 -6.36 8.64 -4.99
N LEU A 77 -5.06 8.91 -5.22
CA LEU A 77 -4.01 8.65 -4.25
C LEU A 77 -4.22 9.43 -2.94
N ASP A 78 -4.57 10.72 -3.03
CA ASP A 78 -4.85 11.55 -1.85
C ASP A 78 -6.08 11.00 -1.06
N LEU A 79 -7.10 10.48 -1.76
CA LEU A 79 -8.27 9.85 -1.13
C LEU A 79 -7.93 8.52 -0.46
N THR A 80 -7.15 7.66 -1.12
CA THR A 80 -6.68 6.38 -0.56
C THR A 80 -5.89 6.62 0.72
N VAL A 81 -4.93 7.55 0.72
CA VAL A 81 -4.15 7.89 1.92
C VAL A 81 -5.05 8.34 3.07
N LYS A 82 -6.03 9.20 2.79
CA LYS A 82 -6.98 9.66 3.82
C LYS A 82 -7.77 8.50 4.44
N ASN A 83 -8.23 7.54 3.64
CA ASN A 83 -8.98 6.38 4.14
C ASN A 83 -8.11 5.48 5.03
N TRP A 84 -6.87 5.23 4.61
CA TRP A 84 -5.94 4.48 5.45
C TRP A 84 -5.57 5.21 6.74
N GLU A 85 -5.43 6.54 6.75
CA GLU A 85 -5.20 7.32 7.97
C GLU A 85 -6.34 7.15 8.97
N GLU A 86 -7.58 7.12 8.48
CA GLU A 86 -8.75 6.84 9.31
C GLU A 86 -8.73 5.41 9.87
N TYR A 87 -8.40 4.43 9.02
CA TYR A 87 -8.26 3.03 9.42
C TYR A 87 -7.16 2.84 10.47
N ARG A 88 -6.01 3.52 10.30
CA ARG A 88 -4.93 3.58 11.29
C ARG A 88 -5.38 4.19 12.60
N ARG A 89 -6.12 5.31 12.57
CA ARG A 89 -6.61 6.00 13.77
C ARG A 89 -7.54 5.14 14.61
N ARG A 90 -8.31 4.23 13.97
CA ARG A 90 -9.13 3.24 14.67
C ARG A 90 -8.30 2.18 15.44
N SER A 91 -6.96 2.23 15.35
CA SER A 91 -6.00 1.27 15.94
C SER A 91 -6.11 -0.16 15.40
N VAL A 92 -6.95 -0.38 14.39
CA VAL A 92 -7.24 -1.67 13.78
C VAL A 92 -6.17 -2.07 12.76
N PHE A 93 -5.49 -1.09 12.16
CA PHE A 93 -4.47 -1.31 11.13
C PHE A 93 -3.31 -2.18 11.62
N PHE A 94 -2.64 -1.78 12.71
CA PHE A 94 -1.39 -2.43 13.13
C PHE A 94 -1.60 -3.85 13.68
N GLU A 95 -2.68 -4.05 14.43
CA GLU A 95 -3.06 -5.38 14.92
C GLU A 95 -3.19 -6.37 13.75
N ARG A 96 -3.94 -5.97 12.71
CA ARG A 96 -4.23 -6.82 11.56
C ARG A 96 -3.06 -6.96 10.59
N PHE A 97 -2.32 -5.87 10.37
CA PHE A 97 -1.12 -5.89 9.54
C PHE A 97 -0.08 -6.87 10.07
N LEU A 98 0.06 -6.97 11.41
CA LEU A 98 0.93 -7.98 12.01
C LEU A 98 0.37 -9.41 11.86
N MET A 99 -0.95 -9.58 11.97
CA MET A 99 -1.59 -10.89 11.79
C MET A 99 -1.39 -11.46 10.37
N THR A 100 -1.45 -10.63 9.32
CA THR A 100 -1.25 -11.10 7.94
C THR A 100 0.21 -11.38 7.60
N ARG A 101 1.16 -10.72 8.25
CA ARG A 101 2.60 -10.93 7.99
C ARG A 101 3.23 -12.05 8.83
N GLY A 102 2.54 -12.53 9.85
CA GLY A 102 2.98 -13.66 10.67
C GLY A 102 4.09 -13.36 11.69
N GLY A 103 4.51 -14.39 12.42
CA GLY A 103 5.30 -14.23 13.67
C GLY A 103 6.76 -13.78 13.52
N ASN A 104 7.32 -13.78 12.31
CA ASN A 104 8.70 -13.34 12.04
C ASN A 104 8.77 -11.91 11.48
N PHE A 105 7.63 -11.21 11.39
CA PHE A 105 7.58 -9.85 10.86
C PHE A 105 8.39 -8.88 11.73
N SER A 106 9.14 -8.01 11.06
CA SER A 106 9.68 -6.80 11.67
C SER A 106 9.54 -5.63 10.70
N TRP A 107 9.23 -4.45 11.23
CA TRP A 107 9.09 -3.24 10.43
C TRP A 107 10.34 -2.93 9.62
N ASP A 108 11.53 -3.11 10.20
CA ASP A 108 12.80 -2.88 9.51
C ASP A 108 13.04 -3.87 8.35
N ALA A 109 12.68 -5.15 8.51
CA ALA A 109 12.77 -6.14 7.42
C ALA A 109 11.79 -5.82 6.29
N TYR A 110 10.54 -5.52 6.64
CA TYR A 110 9.51 -5.17 5.69
C TYR A 110 9.85 -3.91 4.90
N ARG A 111 10.41 -2.89 5.56
CA ARG A 111 10.91 -1.70 4.88
C ARG A 111 11.96 -2.05 3.83
N LYS A 112 12.89 -2.92 4.20
CA LYS A 112 13.98 -3.31 3.32
C LYS A 112 13.45 -4.05 2.09
N GLU A 113 12.55 -5.00 2.28
CA GLU A 113 11.88 -5.73 1.19
C GLU A 113 11.13 -4.78 0.26
N ALA A 114 10.41 -3.83 0.83
CA ALA A 114 9.67 -2.87 0.04
C ALA A 114 10.56 -1.85 -0.69
N GLU A 115 11.67 -1.42 -0.08
CA GLU A 115 12.73 -0.63 -0.74
C GLU A 115 13.39 -1.43 -1.89
N GLU A 116 13.55 -2.74 -1.76
CA GLU A 116 14.02 -3.63 -2.83
C GLU A 116 13.00 -3.75 -3.96
N ALA A 117 11.70 -3.89 -3.63
CA ALA A 117 10.60 -3.97 -4.60
C ALA A 117 10.51 -2.68 -5.44
N VAL A 118 10.51 -1.51 -4.80
CA VAL A 118 10.53 -0.21 -5.51
C VAL A 118 11.93 0.17 -6.02
N GLY A 119 12.94 -0.67 -5.77
CA GLY A 119 14.33 -0.54 -6.19
C GLY A 119 15.05 0.73 -5.70
N ARG A 120 14.65 1.28 -4.55
CA ARG A 120 15.25 2.48 -3.96
C ARG A 120 14.96 2.61 -2.47
N ALA A 121 15.83 3.33 -1.76
CA ALA A 121 15.56 3.73 -0.38
C ALA A 121 14.41 4.76 -0.35
N ILE A 122 13.36 4.46 0.41
CA ILE A 122 12.25 5.38 0.67
C ILE A 122 12.51 6.06 2.02
N PRO A 123 12.60 7.40 2.10
CA PRO A 123 12.79 8.09 3.37
C PRO A 123 11.68 7.73 4.36
N LYS A 124 12.00 7.55 5.64
CA LYS A 124 11.01 7.24 6.71
C LYS A 124 9.79 8.18 6.69
N SER A 125 9.96 9.43 6.27
CA SER A 125 8.87 10.43 6.14
C SER A 125 7.85 10.13 5.03
N HIS A 126 8.16 9.22 4.11
CA HIS A 126 7.29 8.81 3.00
C HIS A 126 6.61 7.45 3.28
N TRP A 127 7.00 6.79 4.37
CA TRP A 127 6.25 5.65 4.92
C TRP A 127 5.10 6.19 5.75
N TRP A 128 4.05 6.64 5.07
CA TRP A 128 2.88 7.28 5.66
C TRP A 128 2.16 6.39 6.71
N PHE A 129 2.33 5.07 6.62
CA PHE A 129 1.81 4.08 7.57
C PHE A 129 2.83 3.59 8.61
N TRP A 130 4.05 4.14 8.64
CA TRP A 130 5.07 3.68 9.59
C TRP A 130 4.58 3.88 11.04
N PRO A 131 4.64 2.84 11.87
CA PRO A 131 4.22 2.96 13.26
C PRO A 131 5.17 3.88 14.03
N THR A 132 4.59 4.72 14.87
CA THR A 132 5.29 5.43 15.94
C THR A 132 5.96 4.42 16.89
N PRO A 133 6.97 4.84 17.67
CA PRO A 133 7.56 3.96 18.68
C PRO A 133 6.54 3.36 19.65
N GLU A 134 5.49 4.11 19.99
CA GLU A 134 4.40 3.63 20.83
C GLU A 134 3.55 2.54 20.14
N GLU A 135 3.20 2.75 18.87
CA GLU A 135 2.47 1.76 18.07
C GLU A 135 3.28 0.49 17.81
N GLN A 136 4.61 0.57 17.70
CA GLN A 136 5.49 -0.60 17.60
C GLN A 136 5.53 -1.43 18.89
N CYS A 137 5.35 -0.79 20.05
CA CYS A 137 5.36 -1.47 21.34
C CYS A 137 4.00 -2.09 21.72
N ARG A 138 2.92 -1.70 21.05
CA ARG A 138 1.61 -2.35 21.24
C ARG A 138 1.67 -3.74 20.63
N LYS A 139 1.88 -4.73 21.49
CA LYS A 139 1.68 -6.14 21.14
C LYS A 139 0.20 -6.34 20.82
N ALA A 140 -0.09 -7.00 19.70
CA ALA A 140 -1.39 -7.60 19.43
C ALA A 140 -1.80 -8.51 20.61
#